data_AF-A0A1W1H5S4-F1
#
_entry.id   AF-A0A1W1H5S4-F1
#
_cell.length_a   1.000
_cell.length_b   1.000
_cell.length_c   1.000
_cell.angle_alpha   90.00
_cell.angle_beta   90.00
_cell.angle_gamma   90.00
#
_symmetry.space_group_name_H-M   'P 1'
#
loop_
_entity.id
_entity.type
_entity.pdbx_description
1 polymer ?
#
loop_
_entity_poly.entity_id
_entity_poly.type
_entity_poly.pdbx_seq_one_letter_code
_entity_poly.pdbx_strand_id
1 'polypeptide(L)'
;MDIKIGKLVFRILLMVSMLSIVNAWGASCFDSPDGYLVLTNEVSHTVDSGTTMVVYGTTGVNNLVIESGARAKLINFPGANVITVRGNSSDFIHSRSGAMVTLQDAETTLLVLPATLVSQTIIFDDQPMELIIDSGTVMLDSQVVEMGIIPDKFESDDTWETASVIPQASINSEHSELDGYEYKQLRNFHSADDEDWVRFYCQGSPKSYRLTVYEAGINCDAAIEIYSDDGETLVKYQDNGLNGEDEAISFSFPTDGIYYARIVQMFEGAFKDESEYSLILEEEQGAVLPSMIYGIVTPNISAYLSTDGRGGALTFYKGYYFMPHLPGTFTITVTPLVPGYKSLSQRVTVNDFPPIRLDFTLLADD
;
A
#
# COMPACT_ATOMS: atom_id res chain seq x y z
N MET A 1 5.66 -50.79 -19.39
CA MET A 1 4.79 -50.41 -18.26
C MET A 1 4.97 -48.91 -18.13
N ASP A 2 4.20 -48.15 -18.91
CA ASP A 2 4.39 -46.70 -19.07
C ASP A 2 3.52 -45.94 -18.07
N ILE A 3 4.16 -45.24 -17.15
CA ILE A 3 3.50 -44.42 -16.14
C ILE A 3 3.32 -43.01 -16.72
N LYS A 4 2.08 -42.63 -17.01
CA LYS A 4 1.68 -41.29 -17.46
C LYS A 4 1.74 -40.29 -16.30
N ILE A 5 2.86 -39.60 -16.09
CA ILE A 5 3.02 -38.49 -15.13
C ILE A 5 2.83 -37.12 -15.83
N GLY A 6 1.83 -37.00 -16.70
CA GLY A 6 1.72 -35.85 -17.61
C GLY A 6 0.59 -34.84 -17.33
N LYS A 7 -0.33 -35.12 -16.38
CA LYS A 7 -1.55 -34.29 -16.20
C LYS A 7 -1.77 -33.71 -14.81
N LEU A 8 -1.01 -34.16 -13.80
CA LEU A 8 -1.19 -33.67 -12.43
C LEU A 8 -0.31 -32.44 -12.14
N VAL A 9 0.88 -32.36 -12.75
CA VAL A 9 1.81 -31.23 -12.57
C VAL A 9 1.27 -29.95 -13.21
N PHE A 10 0.50 -30.04 -14.29
CA PHE A 10 -0.07 -28.88 -15.00
C PHE A 10 -1.25 -28.22 -14.26
N ARG A 11 -1.88 -28.92 -13.30
CA ARG A 11 -2.96 -28.34 -12.46
C ARG A 11 -2.42 -27.64 -11.22
N ILE A 12 -1.29 -28.10 -10.67
CA ILE A 12 -0.64 -27.49 -9.52
C ILE A 12 0.07 -26.19 -9.94
N LEU A 13 0.65 -26.15 -11.14
CA LEU A 13 1.33 -24.95 -11.64
C LEU A 13 0.38 -23.79 -12.02
N LEU A 14 -0.89 -24.07 -12.31
CA LEU A 14 -1.90 -23.03 -12.61
C LEU A 14 -2.57 -22.45 -11.36
N MET A 15 -2.58 -23.18 -10.24
CA MET A 15 -3.12 -22.68 -8.97
C MET A 15 -2.15 -21.74 -8.24
N VAL A 16 -0.85 -21.94 -8.42
CA VAL A 16 0.18 -21.06 -7.81
C VAL A 16 0.26 -19.70 -8.52
N SER A 17 -0.03 -19.62 -9.82
CA SER A 17 0.01 -18.34 -10.57
C SER A 17 -1.28 -17.50 -10.48
N MET A 18 -2.40 -18.05 -10.00
CA MET A 18 -3.62 -17.27 -9.73
C MET A 18 -3.61 -16.64 -8.35
N LEU A 19 -2.83 -17.18 -7.40
CA LEU A 19 -2.78 -16.68 -6.03
C LEU A 19 -2.06 -15.32 -5.92
N SER A 20 -1.10 -15.05 -6.81
CA SER A 20 -0.29 -13.82 -6.80
C SER A 20 -1.02 -12.57 -7.33
N ILE A 21 -2.11 -12.72 -8.10
CA ILE A 21 -2.78 -11.57 -8.76
C ILE A 21 -3.92 -11.00 -7.90
N VAL A 22 -4.43 -11.76 -6.93
CA VAL A 22 -5.67 -11.39 -6.20
C VAL A 22 -5.41 -10.37 -5.08
N ASN A 23 -4.20 -10.31 -4.52
CA ASN A 23 -4.06 -9.78 -3.17
C ASN A 23 -3.72 -8.27 -3.06
N ALA A 24 -3.05 -7.64 -4.03
CA ALA A 24 -2.59 -6.23 -3.89
C ALA A 24 -3.68 -5.13 -4.03
N TRP A 25 -4.92 -5.48 -4.39
CA TRP A 25 -5.94 -4.49 -4.81
C TRP A 25 -7.00 -4.16 -3.76
N GLY A 26 -7.03 -4.87 -2.63
CA GLY A 26 -8.19 -4.91 -1.72
C GLY A 26 -8.43 -3.63 -0.90
N ALA A 27 -7.37 -3.02 -0.36
CA ALA A 27 -7.52 -1.92 0.60
C ALA A 27 -7.54 -0.53 -0.08
N SER A 28 -6.67 -0.32 -1.08
CA SER A 28 -6.42 1.01 -1.67
C SER A 28 -7.56 1.57 -2.51
N CYS A 29 -8.45 0.72 -3.03
CA CYS A 29 -9.56 1.19 -3.87
C CYS A 29 -10.61 1.99 -3.11
N PHE A 30 -10.74 1.79 -1.80
CA PHE A 30 -11.73 2.50 -0.99
C PHE A 30 -11.27 3.89 -0.52
N ASP A 31 -10.03 4.30 -0.84
CA ASP A 31 -9.53 5.65 -0.56
C ASP A 31 -10.10 6.69 -1.55
N SER A 32 -10.70 6.24 -2.64
CA SER A 32 -11.34 7.10 -3.65
C SER A 32 -12.54 6.39 -4.28
N PRO A 33 -13.62 6.11 -3.51
CA PRO A 33 -14.78 5.40 -4.02
C PRO A 33 -15.54 6.24 -5.05
N ASP A 34 -16.26 5.57 -5.95
CA ASP A 34 -17.16 6.21 -6.92
C ASP A 34 -18.35 6.89 -6.24
N GLY A 35 -18.71 6.43 -5.04
CA GLY A 35 -19.77 7.03 -4.26
C GLY A 35 -19.94 6.48 -2.85
N TYR A 36 -20.89 7.10 -2.15
CA TYR A 36 -21.28 6.74 -0.79
C TYR A 36 -22.78 6.43 -0.78
N LEU A 37 -23.16 5.37 -0.09
CA LEU A 37 -24.55 4.98 0.11
C LEU A 37 -24.86 4.95 1.61
N VAL A 38 -25.92 5.62 2.05
CA VAL A 38 -26.38 5.58 3.45
C VAL A 38 -27.74 4.90 3.48
N LEU A 39 -27.81 3.76 4.15
CA LEU A 39 -29.06 3.02 4.32
C LEU A 39 -29.91 3.70 5.41
N THR A 40 -31.20 3.87 5.15
CA THR A 40 -32.11 4.62 6.06
C THR A 40 -33.40 3.87 6.37
N ASN A 41 -33.67 2.77 5.68
CA ASN A 41 -34.85 1.94 5.81
C ASN A 41 -34.50 0.49 5.44
N GLU A 42 -35.45 -0.43 5.60
CA GLU A 42 -35.27 -1.86 5.27
C GLU A 42 -35.38 -2.15 3.76
N VAL A 43 -35.23 -1.14 2.89
CA VAL A 43 -35.29 -1.34 1.43
C VAL A 43 -34.00 -1.96 0.95
N SER A 44 -34.10 -2.90 0.01
CA SER A 44 -32.94 -3.49 -0.65
C SER A 44 -32.27 -2.47 -1.57
N HIS A 45 -30.95 -2.34 -1.45
CA HIS A 45 -30.13 -1.54 -2.37
C HIS A 45 -29.18 -2.43 -3.16
N THR A 46 -28.73 -1.95 -4.31
CA THR A 46 -27.78 -2.64 -5.18
C THR A 46 -26.52 -1.81 -5.35
N VAL A 47 -25.35 -2.43 -5.27
CA VAL A 47 -24.07 -1.89 -5.70
C VAL A 47 -23.81 -2.44 -7.11
N ASP A 48 -23.82 -1.55 -8.09
CA ASP A 48 -23.76 -1.92 -9.50
C ASP A 48 -22.36 -2.43 -9.90
N SER A 49 -22.33 -3.32 -10.89
CA SER A 49 -21.10 -3.86 -11.47
C SER A 49 -20.14 -2.76 -11.92
N GLY A 50 -18.85 -2.93 -11.65
CA GLY A 50 -17.80 -1.98 -12.03
C GLY A 50 -17.74 -0.71 -11.19
N THR A 51 -18.55 -0.60 -10.12
CA THR A 51 -18.51 0.52 -9.19
C THR A 51 -17.80 0.16 -7.88
N THR A 52 -17.18 1.15 -7.25
CA THR A 52 -16.58 1.09 -5.92
C THR A 52 -17.36 1.96 -4.96
N MET A 53 -18.04 1.37 -3.98
CA MET A 53 -18.92 2.09 -3.06
C MET A 53 -18.51 1.88 -1.60
N VAL A 54 -18.65 2.94 -0.79
CA VAL A 54 -18.66 2.83 0.67
C VAL A 54 -20.11 2.92 1.15
N VAL A 55 -20.58 1.88 1.85
CA VAL A 55 -21.97 1.75 2.28
C VAL A 55 -22.06 1.85 3.79
N TYR A 56 -22.87 2.76 4.31
CA TYR A 56 -23.15 2.93 5.73
C TYR A 56 -24.49 2.28 6.09
N GLY A 57 -24.43 1.27 6.95
CA GLY A 57 -25.59 0.56 7.47
C GLY A 57 -26.23 1.23 8.68
N THR A 58 -27.36 0.65 9.08
CA THR A 58 -28.11 1.02 10.28
C THR A 58 -28.01 -0.08 11.35
N THR A 59 -28.54 0.19 12.55
CA THR A 59 -28.67 -0.82 13.61
C THR A 59 -29.76 -1.87 13.35
N GLY A 60 -30.63 -1.64 12.36
CA GLY A 60 -31.66 -2.58 11.93
C GLY A 60 -31.13 -3.64 10.97
N VAL A 61 -32.05 -4.33 10.30
CA VAL A 61 -31.72 -5.26 9.21
C VAL A 61 -31.42 -4.44 7.95
N ASN A 62 -30.20 -4.55 7.45
CA ASN A 62 -29.80 -3.96 6.17
C ASN A 62 -29.88 -5.02 5.07
N ASN A 63 -30.46 -4.66 3.92
CA ASN A 63 -30.57 -5.53 2.75
C ASN A 63 -29.74 -4.93 1.60
N LEU A 64 -28.73 -5.66 1.13
CA LEU A 64 -27.82 -5.18 0.10
C LEU A 64 -27.55 -6.28 -0.94
N VAL A 65 -27.45 -5.89 -2.21
CA VAL A 65 -27.05 -6.75 -3.33
C VAL A 65 -25.74 -6.22 -3.90
N ILE A 66 -24.73 -7.06 -4.00
CA ILE A 66 -23.43 -6.79 -4.62
C ILE A 66 -23.40 -7.52 -5.96
N GLU A 67 -23.48 -6.76 -7.06
CA GLU A 67 -23.40 -7.33 -8.42
C GLU A 67 -21.98 -7.83 -8.73
N SER A 68 -21.85 -8.74 -9.70
CA SER A 68 -20.55 -9.28 -10.14
C SER A 68 -19.66 -8.16 -10.64
N GLY A 69 -18.40 -8.10 -10.18
CA GLY A 69 -17.44 -7.03 -10.49
C GLY A 69 -17.68 -5.72 -9.73
N ALA A 70 -18.63 -5.68 -8.77
CA ALA A 70 -18.79 -4.56 -7.87
C ALA A 70 -17.79 -4.63 -6.70
N ARG A 71 -17.44 -3.47 -6.16
CA ARG A 71 -16.54 -3.34 -5.00
C ARG A 71 -17.25 -2.55 -3.90
N ALA A 72 -17.38 -3.12 -2.70
CA ALA A 72 -18.13 -2.50 -1.61
C ALA A 72 -17.43 -2.64 -0.26
N LYS A 73 -17.37 -1.53 0.49
CA LYS A 73 -16.94 -1.51 1.89
C LYS A 73 -18.12 -1.14 2.77
N LEU A 74 -18.55 -2.07 3.60
CA LEU A 74 -19.69 -1.93 4.49
C LEU A 74 -19.21 -1.40 5.85
N ILE A 75 -19.83 -0.33 6.31
CA ILE A 75 -19.50 0.34 7.58
C ILE A 75 -20.77 0.37 8.44
N ASN A 76 -20.65 0.02 9.73
CA ASN A 76 -21.74 0.06 10.69
C ASN A 76 -22.93 -0.86 10.29
N PHE A 77 -22.65 -2.16 10.16
CA PHE A 77 -23.64 -3.21 9.90
C PHE A 77 -23.85 -4.11 11.14
N PRO A 78 -24.26 -3.60 12.32
CA PRO A 78 -24.33 -4.39 13.55
C PRO A 78 -25.57 -5.32 13.66
N GLY A 79 -26.56 -5.17 12.77
CA GLY A 79 -27.81 -5.92 12.81
C GLY A 79 -27.76 -7.30 12.12
N ALA A 80 -28.91 -7.96 12.04
CA ALA A 80 -29.07 -9.24 11.33
C ALA A 80 -29.22 -9.01 9.82
N ASN A 81 -28.14 -8.56 9.18
CA ASN A 81 -28.15 -8.11 7.79
C ASN A 81 -28.28 -9.26 6.79
N VAL A 82 -28.80 -8.95 5.61
CA VAL A 82 -28.86 -9.87 4.48
C VAL A 82 -28.09 -9.24 3.31
N ILE A 83 -26.96 -9.83 2.96
CA ILE A 83 -26.09 -9.37 1.88
C ILE A 83 -26.09 -10.42 0.79
N THR A 84 -26.65 -10.10 -0.37
CA THR A 84 -26.58 -10.96 -1.56
C THR A 84 -25.32 -10.61 -2.35
N VAL A 85 -24.49 -11.59 -2.67
CA VAL A 85 -23.30 -11.44 -3.50
C VAL A 85 -23.48 -12.30 -4.74
N ARG A 86 -23.39 -11.70 -5.93
CA ARG A 86 -23.47 -12.45 -7.19
C ARG A 86 -22.20 -13.26 -7.40
N GLY A 87 -22.35 -14.51 -7.83
CA GLY A 87 -21.30 -15.52 -7.91
C GLY A 87 -21.55 -16.71 -6.96
N ASN A 88 -20.89 -17.83 -7.22
CA ASN A 88 -20.98 -18.99 -6.31
C ASN A 88 -20.02 -18.81 -5.15
N SER A 89 -20.39 -19.29 -3.98
CA SER A 89 -19.54 -19.24 -2.77
C SER A 89 -18.14 -19.84 -2.97
N SER A 90 -17.99 -20.86 -3.81
CA SER A 90 -16.70 -21.49 -4.12
C SER A 90 -15.74 -20.64 -4.94
N ASP A 91 -16.25 -19.57 -5.56
CA ASP A 91 -15.46 -18.68 -6.42
C ASP A 91 -14.80 -17.55 -5.61
N PHE A 92 -15.16 -17.42 -4.33
CA PHE A 92 -14.65 -16.40 -3.42
C PHE A 92 -13.57 -16.96 -2.49
N ILE A 93 -12.47 -16.22 -2.38
CA ILE A 93 -11.50 -16.32 -1.29
C ILE A 93 -12.00 -15.41 -0.16
N HIS A 94 -11.83 -15.86 1.08
CA HIS A 94 -12.20 -15.10 2.26
C HIS A 94 -11.03 -14.93 3.21
N SER A 95 -10.99 -13.77 3.86
CA SER A 95 -9.97 -13.36 4.81
C SER A 95 -10.55 -12.43 5.86
N ARG A 96 -9.84 -12.20 6.96
CA ARG A 96 -10.18 -11.10 7.89
C ARG A 96 -9.00 -10.28 8.35
N SER A 97 -9.29 -9.04 8.78
CA SER A 97 -8.43 -8.20 9.61
C SER A 97 -9.26 -7.73 10.81
N GLY A 98 -8.91 -8.22 12.01
CA GLY A 98 -9.75 -8.09 13.19
C GLY A 98 -11.14 -8.72 12.96
N ALA A 99 -12.20 -7.90 13.05
CA ALA A 99 -13.58 -8.30 12.77
C ALA A 99 -14.03 -7.99 11.33
N MET A 100 -13.23 -7.30 10.53
CA MET A 100 -13.56 -7.02 9.12
C MET A 100 -13.24 -8.25 8.29
N VAL A 101 -14.23 -8.77 7.59
CA VAL A 101 -14.10 -9.86 6.62
C VAL A 101 -14.01 -9.28 5.23
N THR A 102 -13.13 -9.85 4.42
CA THR A 102 -13.01 -9.59 3.00
C THR A 102 -13.42 -10.84 2.24
N LEU A 103 -14.30 -10.68 1.25
CA LEU A 103 -14.69 -11.69 0.27
C LEU A 103 -14.28 -11.18 -1.10
N GLN A 104 -13.50 -11.96 -1.83
CA GLN A 104 -13.00 -11.55 -3.15
C GLN A 104 -13.03 -12.72 -4.14
N ASP A 105 -13.54 -12.48 -5.34
CA ASP A 105 -13.49 -13.45 -6.44
C ASP A 105 -12.29 -13.19 -7.38
N ALA A 106 -12.13 -14.05 -8.38
CA ALA A 106 -11.08 -13.93 -9.38
C ALA A 106 -11.34 -12.84 -10.45
N GLU A 107 -12.57 -12.36 -10.58
CA GLU A 107 -12.99 -11.53 -11.71
C GLU A 107 -12.88 -10.05 -11.42
N THR A 108 -13.23 -9.58 -10.21
CA THR A 108 -13.04 -8.21 -9.66
C THR A 108 -13.96 -7.91 -8.47
N THR A 109 -14.90 -8.80 -8.13
CA THR A 109 -15.84 -8.56 -7.03
C THR A 109 -15.07 -8.52 -5.71
N LEU A 110 -15.28 -7.45 -4.94
CA LEU A 110 -14.64 -7.27 -3.65
C LEU A 110 -15.65 -6.74 -2.63
N LEU A 111 -15.87 -7.50 -1.56
CA LEU A 111 -16.74 -7.09 -0.47
C LEU A 111 -15.98 -7.10 0.84
N VAL A 112 -15.94 -5.96 1.53
CA VAL A 112 -15.36 -5.81 2.86
C VAL A 112 -16.48 -5.48 3.84
N LEU A 113 -16.72 -6.31 4.86
CA LEU A 113 -17.82 -6.15 5.80
C LEU A 113 -17.46 -6.57 7.24
N PRO A 114 -18.03 -5.94 8.27
CA PRO A 114 -17.79 -6.35 9.64
C PRO A 114 -18.56 -7.63 9.97
N ALA A 115 -17.88 -8.63 10.52
CA ALA A 115 -18.53 -9.69 11.30
C ALA A 115 -18.99 -9.12 12.66
N THR A 116 -20.06 -9.68 13.21
CA THR A 116 -20.63 -9.20 14.48
C THR A 116 -21.11 -10.37 15.33
N LEU A 117 -21.42 -10.12 16.60
CA LEU A 117 -22.05 -11.12 17.47
C LEU A 117 -23.49 -11.46 17.05
N VAL A 118 -24.10 -10.64 16.19
CA VAL A 118 -25.39 -10.91 15.57
C VAL A 118 -25.13 -11.58 14.22
N SER A 119 -25.78 -12.73 14.00
CA SER A 119 -25.71 -13.47 12.73
C SER A 119 -26.16 -12.61 11.55
N GLN A 120 -25.33 -12.59 10.50
CA GLN A 120 -25.64 -11.97 9.21
C GLN A 120 -25.74 -13.07 8.15
N THR A 121 -26.67 -12.95 7.21
CA THR A 121 -26.81 -13.91 6.10
C THR A 121 -26.13 -13.36 4.85
N ILE A 122 -25.16 -14.11 4.34
CA ILE A 122 -24.52 -13.85 3.05
C ILE A 122 -25.12 -14.81 2.02
N ILE A 123 -25.81 -14.29 1.02
CA ILE A 123 -26.48 -15.10 -0.01
C ILE A 123 -25.62 -15.09 -1.27
N PHE A 124 -24.99 -16.22 -1.57
CA PHE A 124 -24.39 -16.46 -2.88
C PHE A 124 -25.42 -17.07 -3.84
N ASP A 125 -25.10 -17.15 -5.13
CA ASP A 125 -26.03 -17.70 -6.13
C ASP A 125 -26.26 -19.23 -5.95
N ASP A 126 -25.33 -19.93 -5.29
CA ASP A 126 -25.40 -21.37 -5.01
C ASP A 126 -25.98 -21.70 -3.63
N GLN A 127 -25.66 -20.90 -2.60
CA GLN A 127 -26.13 -21.15 -1.23
C GLN A 127 -26.05 -19.90 -0.31
N PRO A 128 -26.89 -19.82 0.72
CA PRO A 128 -26.69 -18.89 1.82
C PRO A 128 -25.63 -19.41 2.80
N MET A 129 -24.85 -18.49 3.38
CA MET A 129 -23.88 -18.72 4.43
C MET A 129 -24.12 -17.75 5.59
N GLU A 130 -23.75 -18.14 6.81
CA GLU A 130 -23.91 -17.31 8.01
C GLU A 130 -22.57 -16.64 8.38
N LEU A 131 -22.51 -15.32 8.47
CA LEU A 131 -21.34 -14.62 8.98
C LEU A 131 -21.58 -14.18 10.43
N ILE A 132 -20.76 -14.67 11.36
CA ILE A 132 -20.91 -14.41 12.80
C ILE A 132 -19.56 -14.39 13.52
N ILE A 133 -19.48 -13.64 14.62
CA ILE A 133 -18.43 -13.82 15.64
C ILE A 133 -18.98 -14.77 16.70
N ASP A 134 -18.50 -16.01 16.71
CA ASP A 134 -18.83 -17.00 17.74
C ASP A 134 -17.61 -17.24 18.63
N SER A 135 -17.79 -17.05 19.94
CA SER A 135 -16.76 -17.32 20.95
C SER A 135 -15.42 -16.62 20.66
N GLY A 136 -15.49 -15.40 20.11
CA GLY A 136 -14.32 -14.59 19.75
C GLY A 136 -13.68 -14.93 18.41
N THR A 137 -14.21 -15.92 17.68
CA THR A 137 -13.73 -16.34 16.36
C THR A 137 -14.70 -15.85 15.29
N VAL A 138 -14.18 -15.34 14.18
CA VAL A 138 -15.00 -14.98 13.02
C VAL A 138 -15.26 -16.24 12.20
N MET A 139 -16.53 -16.53 11.96
CA MET A 139 -17.01 -17.73 11.29
C MET A 139 -17.81 -17.35 10.04
N LEU A 140 -17.59 -18.06 8.94
CA LEU A 140 -18.46 -18.07 7.77
C LEU A 140 -19.05 -19.48 7.61
N ASP A 141 -20.31 -19.63 8.00
CA ASP A 141 -20.97 -20.89 8.31
C ASP A 141 -20.15 -21.70 9.33
N SER A 142 -19.71 -22.89 8.97
CA SER A 142 -18.91 -23.77 9.82
C SER A 142 -17.40 -23.56 9.69
N GLN A 143 -16.96 -22.62 8.83
CA GLN A 143 -15.55 -22.35 8.57
C GLN A 143 -15.06 -21.18 9.40
N VAL A 144 -13.87 -21.33 10.00
CA VAL A 144 -13.16 -20.20 10.61
C VAL A 144 -12.64 -19.32 9.47
N VAL A 145 -12.98 -18.03 9.50
CA VAL A 145 -12.35 -17.06 8.60
C VAL A 145 -10.98 -16.73 9.18
N GLU A 146 -9.95 -17.29 8.55
CA GLU A 146 -8.56 -17.03 8.94
C GLU A 146 -8.24 -15.54 8.79
N MET A 147 -7.36 -15.03 9.66
CA MET A 147 -6.76 -13.72 9.37
C MET A 147 -6.08 -13.85 8.02
N GLY A 148 -6.59 -13.10 7.05
CA GLY A 148 -5.99 -13.15 5.75
C GLY A 148 -4.89 -12.15 5.71
N ILE A 149 -3.88 -12.58 5.00
CA ILE A 149 -2.69 -11.81 4.80
C ILE A 149 -3.02 -10.89 3.65
N ILE A 150 -3.58 -9.73 4.01
CA ILE A 150 -3.87 -8.68 3.04
C ILE A 150 -2.52 -8.02 2.80
N PRO A 151 -1.97 -8.08 1.58
CA PRO A 151 -0.80 -7.31 1.23
C PRO A 151 -1.07 -5.85 1.51
N ASP A 152 -0.04 -5.13 1.89
CA ASP A 152 -0.17 -3.71 2.04
C ASP A 152 -0.46 -3.01 0.69
N LYS A 153 -0.55 -1.68 0.74
CA LYS A 153 -0.97 -0.89 -0.42
C LYS A 153 0.17 -0.55 -1.40
N PHE A 154 1.41 -0.90 -1.10
CA PHE A 154 2.58 -0.61 -1.92
C PHE A 154 2.87 -1.71 -2.94
N GLU A 155 2.22 -2.84 -2.76
CA GLU A 155 2.26 -4.02 -3.60
C GLU A 155 1.81 -3.76 -5.05
N SER A 156 2.46 -4.32 -6.07
CA SER A 156 3.53 -5.34 -6.04
C SER A 156 4.92 -4.73 -6.17
N ASP A 157 5.59 -4.47 -5.05
CA ASP A 157 6.95 -3.95 -4.99
C ASP A 157 8.01 -5.03 -4.67
N ASP A 158 7.75 -6.27 -5.11
CA ASP A 158 8.65 -7.43 -5.03
C ASP A 158 9.95 -7.33 -5.85
N THR A 159 10.16 -6.24 -6.60
CA THR A 159 11.33 -6.06 -7.46
C THR A 159 11.82 -4.60 -7.49
N TRP A 160 13.09 -4.38 -7.78
CA TRP A 160 13.64 -3.02 -7.88
C TRP A 160 12.99 -2.20 -9.01
N GLU A 161 12.52 -2.84 -10.09
CA GLU A 161 11.81 -2.16 -11.18
C GLU A 161 10.42 -1.67 -10.76
N THR A 162 9.77 -2.40 -9.84
CA THR A 162 8.45 -2.05 -9.28
C THR A 162 8.53 -1.33 -7.94
N ALA A 163 9.74 -1.07 -7.46
CA ALA A 163 10.00 -0.44 -6.17
C ALA A 163 9.15 0.81 -5.94
N SER A 164 8.42 0.80 -4.83
CA SER A 164 7.59 1.92 -4.40
C SER A 164 8.47 3.08 -3.90
N VAL A 165 7.97 4.31 -3.98
CA VAL A 165 8.76 5.48 -3.56
C VAL A 165 8.59 5.72 -2.07
N ILE A 166 9.68 5.79 -1.32
CA ILE A 166 9.67 6.28 0.07
C ILE A 166 10.18 7.73 0.13
N PRO A 167 9.35 8.71 0.52
CA PRO A 167 9.80 10.08 0.65
C PRO A 167 10.61 10.27 1.93
N GLN A 168 11.54 11.23 1.90
CA GLN A 168 12.30 11.59 3.09
C GLN A 168 11.35 12.16 4.16
N ALA A 169 11.47 11.62 5.37
CA ALA A 169 10.73 12.07 6.53
C ALA A 169 11.15 13.48 6.94
N SER A 170 10.14 14.25 7.33
CA SER A 170 10.30 15.55 7.95
C SER A 170 10.08 15.39 9.45
N ILE A 171 11.01 15.91 10.23
CA ILE A 171 10.89 15.95 11.69
C ILE A 171 9.88 17.00 12.19
N ASN A 172 9.41 17.90 11.32
CA ASN A 172 8.32 18.82 11.68
C ASN A 172 6.98 18.06 11.65
N SER A 173 6.37 17.89 12.82
CA SER A 173 5.07 17.23 12.96
C SER A 173 3.94 17.94 12.21
N GLU A 174 4.04 19.24 11.95
CA GLU A 174 3.01 19.94 11.16
C GLU A 174 3.00 19.49 9.69
N HIS A 175 4.08 18.85 9.21
CA HIS A 175 4.10 18.32 7.85
C HIS A 175 3.27 17.05 7.71
N SER A 176 3.04 16.27 8.78
CA SER A 176 2.18 15.08 8.73
C SER A 176 0.71 15.40 8.43
N GLU A 177 0.31 16.66 8.52
CA GLU A 177 -1.03 17.13 8.17
C GLU A 177 -1.17 17.50 6.68
N LEU A 178 -0.09 17.46 5.90
CA LEU A 178 -0.14 17.79 4.49
C LEU A 178 -0.79 16.66 3.69
N ASP A 179 -1.70 17.07 2.79
CA ASP A 179 -2.42 16.16 1.92
C ASP A 179 -1.48 15.28 1.10
N GLY A 180 -1.71 13.97 1.14
CA GLY A 180 -0.89 12.96 0.48
C GLY A 180 0.47 12.69 1.11
N TYR A 181 0.85 13.34 2.23
CA TYR A 181 2.16 13.12 2.83
C TYR A 181 2.25 11.80 3.59
N GLU A 182 2.88 10.82 2.98
CA GLU A 182 3.10 9.50 3.56
C GLU A 182 4.59 9.19 3.66
N TYR A 183 5.24 9.77 4.67
CA TYR A 183 6.65 9.49 4.98
C TYR A 183 6.87 8.24 5.81
N LYS A 184 5.83 7.79 6.51
CA LYS A 184 5.77 6.53 7.23
C LYS A 184 4.95 5.58 6.39
N GLN A 185 5.57 4.51 5.90
CA GLN A 185 4.88 3.48 5.14
C GLN A 185 4.58 2.30 6.06
N LEU A 186 3.32 1.95 6.22
CA LEU A 186 2.91 0.75 6.93
C LEU A 186 2.90 -0.42 5.95
N ARG A 187 3.69 -1.45 6.24
CA ARG A 187 3.96 -2.60 5.37
C ARG A 187 3.76 -3.92 6.10
N ASN A 188 3.76 -5.03 5.37
CA ASN A 188 3.81 -6.37 5.96
C ASN A 188 4.43 -7.40 5.03
N PHE A 189 4.97 -8.48 5.59
CA PHE A 189 5.39 -9.64 4.80
C PHE A 189 4.21 -10.60 4.61
N HIS A 190 3.48 -10.36 3.53
CA HIS A 190 2.21 -11.00 3.26
C HIS A 190 2.34 -12.43 2.66
N SER A 191 3.51 -12.78 2.14
CA SER A 191 3.79 -14.08 1.55
C SER A 191 5.21 -14.57 1.85
N ALA A 192 5.51 -15.83 1.54
CA ALA A 192 6.84 -16.41 1.76
C ALA A 192 7.93 -15.86 0.82
N ASP A 193 7.50 -15.34 -0.32
CA ASP A 193 8.38 -14.80 -1.35
C ASP A 193 8.26 -13.27 -1.43
N ASP A 194 7.63 -12.65 -0.42
CA ASP A 194 7.42 -11.21 -0.35
C ASP A 194 8.73 -10.48 -0.05
N GLU A 195 9.06 -9.52 -0.90
CA GLU A 195 10.19 -8.62 -0.75
C GLU A 195 9.73 -7.17 -0.93
N ASP A 196 9.88 -6.34 0.07
CA ASP A 196 9.48 -4.94 -0.03
C ASP A 196 10.63 -4.10 -0.64
N TRP A 197 10.54 -3.78 -1.94
CA TRP A 197 11.47 -2.85 -2.57
C TRP A 197 10.97 -1.41 -2.51
N VAL A 198 11.84 -0.53 -2.00
CA VAL A 198 11.63 0.91 -2.05
C VAL A 198 12.74 1.61 -2.81
N ARG A 199 12.39 2.74 -3.44
CA ARG A 199 13.34 3.65 -4.07
C ARG A 199 13.21 5.05 -3.50
N PHE A 200 14.33 5.75 -3.44
CA PHE A 200 14.40 7.09 -2.86
C PHE A 200 15.50 7.90 -3.54
N TYR A 201 15.40 9.22 -3.42
CA TYR A 201 16.43 10.11 -3.91
C TYR A 201 17.41 10.45 -2.79
N CYS A 202 18.69 10.22 -3.02
CA CYS A 202 19.76 10.71 -2.15
C CYS A 202 20.54 11.81 -2.82
N GLN A 203 20.95 12.77 -2.01
CA GLN A 203 21.99 13.71 -2.36
C GLN A 203 23.33 13.07 -2.02
N GLY A 204 24.30 13.24 -2.89
CA GLY A 204 25.65 12.76 -2.66
C GLY A 204 26.28 13.45 -1.44
N SER A 205 27.43 12.92 -1.04
CA SER A 205 28.28 13.40 0.05
C SER A 205 28.29 14.94 0.20
N PRO A 206 28.25 15.47 1.44
CA PRO A 206 28.50 14.78 2.72
C PRO A 206 27.25 14.25 3.42
N LYS A 207 26.08 14.21 2.77
CA LYS A 207 24.86 13.76 3.43
C LYS A 207 24.89 12.27 3.75
N SER A 208 24.34 11.92 4.91
CA SER A 208 24.04 10.55 5.28
C SER A 208 22.56 10.40 5.62
N TYR A 209 22.06 9.20 5.35
CA TYR A 209 20.67 8.83 5.50
C TYR A 209 20.57 7.61 6.40
N ARG A 210 19.39 7.43 6.99
CA ARG A 210 19.03 6.27 7.79
C ARG A 210 17.68 5.75 7.32
N LEU A 211 17.65 4.49 6.94
CA LEU A 211 16.40 3.76 6.71
C LEU A 211 16.13 2.91 7.94
N THR A 212 14.91 2.99 8.46
CA THR A 212 14.51 2.30 9.68
C THR A 212 13.23 1.50 9.43
N VAL A 213 13.29 0.21 9.71
CA VAL A 213 12.13 -0.65 9.98
C VAL A 213 11.84 -0.54 11.47
N TYR A 214 10.63 -0.14 11.86
CA TYR A 214 10.28 0.01 13.26
C TYR A 214 8.81 -0.33 13.53
N GLU A 215 8.45 -0.48 14.82
CA GLU A 215 7.16 -1.05 15.21
C GLU A 215 6.95 -2.41 14.54
N ALA A 216 8.02 -3.21 14.45
CA ALA A 216 7.99 -4.53 13.88
C ALA A 216 7.06 -5.44 14.72
N GLY A 217 6.11 -6.08 14.06
CA GLY A 217 5.27 -7.10 14.69
C GLY A 217 6.11 -8.28 15.15
N ILE A 218 5.61 -9.06 16.12
CA ILE A 218 6.40 -10.12 16.79
C ILE A 218 6.92 -11.21 15.85
N ASN A 219 6.32 -11.34 14.66
CA ASN A 219 6.72 -12.29 13.63
C ASN A 219 7.56 -11.64 12.52
N CYS A 220 7.82 -10.34 12.57
CA CYS A 220 8.67 -9.61 11.62
C CYS A 220 10.14 -9.67 12.06
N ASP A 221 11.02 -10.27 11.26
CA ASP A 221 12.48 -10.28 11.45
C ASP A 221 13.12 -9.67 10.19
N ALA A 222 13.03 -8.33 10.10
CA ALA A 222 13.37 -7.61 8.88
C ALA A 222 14.89 -7.41 8.74
N ALA A 223 15.43 -7.78 7.58
CA ALA A 223 16.75 -7.35 7.15
C ALA A 223 16.65 -6.26 6.08
N ILE A 224 17.60 -5.33 6.07
CA ILE A 224 17.66 -4.20 5.14
C ILE A 224 18.90 -4.31 4.26
N GLU A 225 18.69 -4.29 2.95
CA GLU A 225 19.73 -4.21 1.93
C GLU A 225 19.63 -2.86 1.19
N ILE A 226 20.76 -2.20 0.97
CA ILE A 226 20.86 -0.94 0.23
C ILE A 226 21.60 -1.21 -1.08
N TYR A 227 21.03 -0.76 -2.19
CA TYR A 227 21.53 -0.96 -3.55
C TYR A 227 21.90 0.37 -4.23
N SER A 228 22.79 0.28 -5.23
CA SER A 228 23.18 1.42 -6.07
C SER A 228 22.03 1.88 -6.97
N ASP A 229 22.28 2.91 -7.76
CA ASP A 229 21.40 3.48 -8.78
C ASP A 229 21.03 2.53 -9.94
N ASP A 230 21.68 1.37 -10.06
CA ASP A 230 21.34 0.31 -11.00
C ASP A 230 20.31 -0.69 -10.47
N GLY A 231 19.94 -0.62 -9.18
CA GLY A 231 19.03 -1.57 -8.54
C GLY A 231 19.61 -2.98 -8.31
N GLU A 232 20.82 -3.26 -8.79
CA GLU A 232 21.43 -4.60 -8.76
C GLU A 232 22.68 -4.67 -7.87
N THR A 233 23.44 -3.58 -7.78
CA THR A 233 24.70 -3.56 -7.03
C THR A 233 24.44 -3.33 -5.53
N LEU A 234 24.59 -4.37 -4.72
CA LEU A 234 24.52 -4.28 -3.26
C LEU A 234 25.63 -3.36 -2.70
N VAL A 235 25.22 -2.33 -1.98
CA VAL A 235 26.10 -1.34 -1.33
C VAL A 235 26.27 -1.65 0.15
N LYS A 236 25.19 -2.02 0.84
CA LYS A 236 25.21 -2.29 2.28
C LYS A 236 24.11 -3.27 2.69
N TYR A 237 24.33 -4.03 3.75
CA TYR A 237 23.38 -4.99 4.32
C TYR A 237 23.35 -4.85 5.84
N GLN A 238 22.19 -5.06 6.45
CA GLN A 238 21.99 -4.99 7.89
C GLN A 238 20.89 -5.97 8.35
N ASP A 239 21.25 -6.80 9.32
CA ASP A 239 20.41 -7.81 9.99
C ASP A 239 20.97 -8.06 11.41
N ASN A 240 20.75 -7.10 12.30
CA ASN A 240 21.09 -7.15 13.73
C ASN A 240 19.85 -7.38 14.60
N GLY A 241 18.66 -7.09 14.09
CA GLY A 241 17.39 -7.32 14.79
C GLY A 241 17.11 -8.80 15.01
N LEU A 242 16.21 -9.07 15.93
CA LEU A 242 15.53 -10.35 16.04
C LEU A 242 14.04 -10.13 15.70
N ASN A 243 13.27 -11.21 15.65
CA ASN A 243 11.83 -11.14 15.47
C ASN A 243 11.15 -10.15 16.45
N GLY A 244 10.41 -9.19 15.90
CA GLY A 244 9.72 -8.14 16.64
C GLY A 244 10.62 -7.01 17.12
N GLU A 245 11.90 -6.99 16.73
CA GLU A 245 12.80 -5.87 16.99
C GLU A 245 12.90 -4.94 15.78
N ASP A 246 13.12 -3.66 16.05
CA ASP A 246 13.37 -2.66 15.02
C ASP A 246 14.74 -2.89 14.34
N GLU A 247 14.85 -2.60 13.05
CA GLU A 247 16.09 -2.68 12.28
C GLU A 247 16.43 -1.31 11.64
N ALA A 248 17.70 -0.94 11.60
CA ALA A 248 18.09 0.33 11.00
C ALA A 248 19.46 0.31 10.34
N ILE A 249 19.55 0.94 9.17
CA ILE A 249 20.80 1.04 8.40
C ILE A 249 21.12 2.49 8.02
N SER A 250 22.33 2.91 8.35
CA SER A 250 22.88 4.22 7.95
C SER A 250 23.72 4.11 6.68
N PHE A 251 23.57 5.01 5.72
CA PHE A 251 24.31 4.98 4.46
C PHE A 251 24.53 6.37 3.87
N SER A 252 25.44 6.47 2.90
CA SER A 252 25.67 7.67 2.11
C SER A 252 26.17 7.28 0.71
N PHE A 253 25.96 8.17 -0.25
CA PHE A 253 26.35 7.94 -1.63
C PHE A 253 27.32 9.04 -2.11
N PRO A 254 28.20 8.75 -3.07
CA PRO A 254 29.14 9.74 -3.60
C PRO A 254 28.44 10.78 -4.49
N THR A 255 27.34 10.40 -5.13
CA THR A 255 26.64 11.20 -6.13
C THR A 255 25.16 11.33 -5.81
N ASP A 256 24.58 12.43 -6.25
CA ASP A 256 23.14 12.63 -6.32
C ASP A 256 22.52 11.56 -7.23
N GLY A 257 21.42 10.92 -6.81
CA GLY A 257 20.84 9.82 -7.57
C GLY A 257 19.62 9.18 -6.93
N ILE A 258 18.96 8.31 -7.71
CA ILE A 258 17.91 7.41 -7.23
C ILE A 258 18.61 6.13 -6.78
N TYR A 259 18.31 5.67 -5.57
CA TYR A 259 18.86 4.45 -4.99
C TYR A 259 17.72 3.58 -4.48
N TYR A 260 18.04 2.35 -4.15
CA TYR A 260 17.06 1.34 -3.80
C TYR A 260 17.39 0.72 -2.44
N ALA A 261 16.34 0.30 -1.74
CA ALA A 261 16.46 -0.61 -0.62
C ALA A 261 15.51 -1.78 -0.81
N ARG A 262 15.96 -2.93 -0.34
CA ARG A 262 15.17 -4.16 -0.29
C ARG A 262 15.02 -4.55 1.17
N ILE A 263 13.78 -4.77 1.59
CA ILE A 263 13.45 -5.23 2.93
C ILE A 263 12.96 -6.68 2.79
N VAL A 264 13.57 -7.58 3.54
CA VAL A 264 13.26 -9.02 3.47
C VAL A 264 13.01 -9.60 4.86
N GLN A 265 12.16 -10.62 4.90
CA GLN A 265 11.89 -11.40 6.10
C GLN A 265 12.94 -12.50 6.29
N MET A 266 13.62 -12.49 7.43
CA MET A 266 14.62 -13.50 7.80
C MET A 266 14.00 -14.67 8.59
N PHE A 267 12.83 -14.46 9.22
CA PHE A 267 12.18 -15.51 9.99
C PHE A 267 11.41 -16.49 9.09
N GLU A 268 12.02 -17.65 8.82
CA GLU A 268 11.41 -18.72 8.02
C GLU A 268 10.03 -19.14 8.56
N GLY A 269 9.01 -19.00 7.72
CA GLY A 269 7.66 -19.45 8.02
C GLY A 269 6.79 -18.45 8.78
N ALA A 270 7.32 -17.26 9.05
CA ALA A 270 6.63 -16.17 9.74
C ALA A 270 6.36 -14.96 8.85
N PHE A 271 6.06 -15.28 7.62
CA PHE A 271 5.13 -14.53 6.81
C PHE A 271 3.79 -14.57 7.55
N LYS A 272 2.88 -13.62 7.33
CA LYS A 272 1.50 -13.58 7.89
C LYS A 272 1.28 -12.71 9.15
N ASP A 273 0.44 -13.17 10.07
CA ASP A 273 -0.03 -12.42 11.23
C ASP A 273 1.14 -11.82 12.01
N GLU A 274 1.02 -10.56 12.40
CA GLU A 274 2.02 -9.87 13.21
C GLU A 274 3.39 -9.75 12.51
N SER A 275 3.42 -9.74 11.17
CA SER A 275 4.59 -9.42 10.34
C SER A 275 4.59 -7.96 9.84
N GLU A 276 3.62 -7.17 10.26
CA GLU A 276 3.57 -5.75 9.93
C GLU A 276 4.77 -4.98 10.45
N TYR A 277 5.13 -3.91 9.77
CA TYR A 277 6.15 -2.99 10.22
C TYR A 277 5.94 -1.61 9.59
N SER A 278 6.64 -0.63 10.14
CA SER A 278 6.68 0.72 9.59
C SER A 278 8.05 1.03 9.00
N LEU A 279 8.08 1.64 7.83
CA LEU A 279 9.30 2.03 7.14
C LEU A 279 9.41 3.55 7.06
N ILE A 280 10.58 4.09 7.45
CA ILE A 280 10.90 5.52 7.42
C ILE A 280 12.32 5.75 6.89
N LEU A 281 12.48 6.77 6.06
CA LEU A 281 13.77 7.28 5.58
C LEU A 281 14.06 8.67 6.15
N GLU A 282 15.20 8.85 6.81
CA GLU A 282 15.62 10.11 7.44
C GLU A 282 17.01 10.55 6.96
N GLU A 283 17.32 11.85 7.08
CA GLU A 283 18.69 12.39 6.97
C GLU A 283 19.31 12.43 8.37
N GLU A 284 20.43 11.74 8.61
CA GLU A 284 20.97 11.54 9.97
C GLU A 284 21.63 12.78 10.58
N GLN A 285 22.32 13.57 9.75
CA GLN A 285 23.17 14.68 10.21
C GLN A 285 22.72 16.04 9.65
N GLY A 286 21.49 16.12 9.14
CA GLY A 286 20.94 17.36 8.60
C GLY A 286 20.63 18.36 9.71
N ALA A 287 20.89 19.65 9.43
CA ALA A 287 20.19 20.71 10.14
C ALA A 287 18.69 20.42 10.04
N VAL A 288 17.94 20.62 11.12
CA VAL A 288 16.47 20.57 11.11
C VAL A 288 16.01 21.34 9.89
N LEU A 289 15.54 20.64 8.85
CA LEU A 289 15.03 21.26 7.63
C LEU A 289 13.66 21.83 8.02
N PRO A 290 13.57 23.13 8.34
CA PRO A 290 12.39 23.65 9.00
C PRO A 290 11.20 23.69 8.03
N SER A 291 11.48 23.62 6.72
CA SER A 291 10.54 23.84 5.66
C SER A 291 10.51 22.67 4.67
N MET A 292 9.50 22.71 3.81
CA MET A 292 9.26 21.70 2.79
C MET A 292 8.65 22.35 1.56
N ILE A 293 9.10 21.90 0.39
CA ILE A 293 8.38 22.12 -0.87
C ILE A 293 7.60 20.85 -1.15
N TYR A 294 6.31 20.99 -1.45
CA TYR A 294 5.46 19.86 -1.80
C TYR A 294 4.49 20.26 -2.91
N GLY A 295 3.83 19.29 -3.54
CA GLY A 295 2.82 19.57 -4.55
C GLY A 295 2.57 18.36 -5.43
N ILE A 296 1.93 18.60 -6.57
CA ILE A 296 1.56 17.55 -7.52
C ILE A 296 2.18 17.84 -8.89
N VAL A 297 2.71 16.81 -9.53
CA VAL A 297 3.09 16.83 -10.95
C VAL A 297 1.96 16.24 -11.79
N THR A 298 1.51 17.01 -12.79
CA THR A 298 0.48 16.61 -13.76
C THR A 298 1.06 16.52 -15.16
N PRO A 299 0.79 15.47 -15.96
CA PRO A 299 0.02 14.28 -15.60
C PRO A 299 0.72 13.43 -14.52
N ASN A 300 -0.02 12.49 -13.94
CA ASN A 300 0.52 11.57 -12.95
C ASN A 300 1.55 10.62 -13.59
N ILE A 301 2.81 11.02 -13.58
CA ILE A 301 3.94 10.27 -14.12
C ILE A 301 5.11 10.24 -13.12
N SER A 302 5.99 9.26 -13.28
CA SER A 302 7.26 9.22 -12.56
C SER A 302 8.15 10.38 -13.00
N ALA A 303 8.58 11.20 -12.05
CA ALA A 303 9.47 12.33 -12.27
C ALA A 303 10.38 12.52 -11.05
N TYR A 304 11.56 13.08 -11.31
CA TYR A 304 12.51 13.49 -10.31
C TYR A 304 12.53 15.02 -10.25
N LEU A 305 12.49 15.57 -9.03
CA LEU A 305 12.57 17.00 -8.78
C LEU A 305 13.91 17.32 -8.12
N SER A 306 14.58 18.37 -8.59
CA SER A 306 15.85 18.86 -8.05
C SER A 306 15.85 20.36 -7.83
N THR A 307 16.72 20.85 -6.96
CA THR A 307 16.97 22.29 -6.81
C THR A 307 18.44 22.64 -6.98
N ASP A 308 18.72 23.86 -7.41
CA ASP A 308 20.07 24.45 -7.37
C ASP A 308 20.61 24.66 -5.94
N GLY A 309 19.78 24.43 -4.92
CA GLY A 309 20.13 24.44 -3.49
C GLY A 309 20.44 23.06 -2.91
N ARG A 310 20.65 22.03 -3.74
CA ARG A 310 20.77 20.63 -3.32
C ARG A 310 19.53 20.18 -2.55
N GLY A 311 18.35 20.36 -3.14
CA GLY A 311 17.10 19.70 -2.75
C GLY A 311 16.77 18.61 -3.77
N GLY A 312 16.08 17.54 -3.35
CA GLY A 312 15.57 16.58 -4.31
C GLY A 312 14.45 15.70 -3.78
N ALA A 313 13.59 15.22 -4.68
CA ALA A 313 12.45 14.39 -4.37
C ALA A 313 12.04 13.57 -5.60
N LEU A 314 11.26 12.51 -5.36
CA LEU A 314 10.59 11.74 -6.40
C LEU A 314 9.10 12.02 -6.35
N THR A 315 8.43 11.97 -7.51
CA THR A 315 6.97 11.84 -7.50
C THR A 315 6.59 10.44 -7.05
N PHE A 316 5.52 10.34 -6.28
CA PHE A 316 4.91 9.09 -5.86
C PHE A 316 3.40 9.16 -6.07
N TYR A 317 2.62 8.30 -5.41
CA TYR A 317 1.17 8.15 -5.53
C TYR A 317 0.45 9.42 -6.00
N LYS A 318 -0.32 9.33 -7.09
CA LYS A 318 -1.07 10.45 -7.71
C LYS A 318 -0.23 11.69 -8.12
N GLY A 319 1.08 11.54 -8.27
CA GLY A 319 1.99 12.60 -8.71
C GLY A 319 2.44 13.52 -7.58
N TYR A 320 2.10 13.21 -6.32
CA TYR A 320 2.58 13.99 -5.17
C TYR A 320 4.10 13.92 -5.07
N TYR A 321 4.71 14.95 -4.50
CA TYR A 321 6.12 14.95 -4.12
C TYR A 321 6.32 15.75 -2.83
N PHE A 322 7.34 15.39 -2.06
CA PHE A 322 7.73 16.07 -0.83
C PHE A 322 9.24 16.22 -0.79
N MET A 323 9.70 17.46 -0.63
CA MET A 323 11.10 17.83 -0.67
C MET A 323 11.43 18.67 0.57
N PRO A 324 11.87 18.05 1.68
CA PRO A 324 12.46 18.77 2.80
C PRO A 324 13.54 19.73 2.31
N HIS A 325 13.47 20.99 2.71
CA HIS A 325 14.32 22.03 2.14
C HIS A 325 14.66 23.15 3.14
N LEU A 326 15.87 23.70 3.01
CA LEU A 326 16.26 24.90 3.74
C LEU A 326 15.56 26.16 3.16
N PRO A 327 15.33 27.20 3.97
CA PRO A 327 14.87 28.49 3.46
C PRO A 327 15.86 29.09 2.46
N GLY A 328 15.33 29.84 1.51
CA GLY A 328 16.12 30.50 0.47
C GLY A 328 15.35 30.68 -0.83
N THR A 329 16.03 31.09 -1.89
CA THR A 329 15.41 31.18 -3.22
C THR A 329 16.16 30.27 -4.17
N PHE A 330 15.42 29.37 -4.81
CA PHE A 330 15.97 28.27 -5.58
C PHE A 330 15.27 28.16 -6.93
N THR A 331 15.90 27.48 -7.86
CA THR A 331 15.30 27.00 -9.10
C THR A 331 15.00 25.52 -8.94
N ILE A 332 13.72 25.16 -8.91
CA ILE A 332 13.31 23.75 -8.95
C ILE A 332 13.24 23.33 -10.42
N THR A 333 13.75 22.14 -10.72
CA THR A 333 13.62 21.48 -12.03
C THR A 333 12.94 20.14 -11.86
N VAL A 334 11.85 19.93 -12.59
CA VAL A 334 11.15 18.65 -12.71
C VAL A 334 11.65 17.96 -13.98
N THR A 335 12.18 16.76 -13.84
CA THR A 335 12.67 15.92 -14.92
C THR A 335 11.83 14.65 -15.00
N PRO A 336 11.04 14.44 -16.06
CA PRO A 336 10.27 13.21 -16.22
C PRO A 336 11.21 12.01 -16.37
N LEU A 337 10.87 10.91 -15.70
CA LEU A 337 11.58 9.63 -15.80
C LEU A 337 10.98 8.71 -16.88
N VAL A 338 9.92 9.18 -17.54
CA VAL A 338 9.27 8.52 -18.66
C VAL A 338 9.44 9.37 -19.92
N PRO A 339 9.57 8.75 -21.11
CA PRO A 339 9.69 9.48 -22.36
C PRO A 339 8.40 10.24 -22.70
N GLY A 340 8.51 11.28 -23.53
CA GLY A 340 7.37 11.99 -24.10
C GLY A 340 6.92 13.22 -23.31
N TYR A 341 7.71 13.71 -22.36
CA TYR A 341 7.45 14.92 -21.61
C TYR A 341 8.71 15.79 -21.48
N LYS A 342 8.52 17.12 -21.52
CA LYS A 342 9.61 18.09 -21.37
C LYS A 342 9.87 18.40 -19.90
N SER A 343 11.14 18.51 -19.52
CA SER A 343 11.52 19.06 -18.21
C SER A 343 11.02 20.50 -18.05
N LEU A 344 10.67 20.87 -16.82
CA LEU A 344 10.16 22.19 -16.48
C LEU A 344 10.92 22.75 -15.28
N SER A 345 11.32 24.02 -15.34
CA SER A 345 11.98 24.71 -14.23
C SER A 345 11.20 25.93 -13.76
N GLN A 346 11.13 26.14 -12.45
CA GLN A 346 10.47 27.28 -11.84
C GLN A 346 11.26 27.80 -10.63
N ARG A 347 11.33 29.13 -10.48
CA ARG A 347 11.89 29.75 -9.28
C ARG A 347 10.89 29.71 -8.13
N VAL A 348 11.38 29.41 -6.94
CA VAL A 348 10.62 29.39 -5.68
C VAL A 348 11.40 30.12 -4.58
N THR A 349 10.71 30.76 -3.65
CA THR A 349 11.30 31.28 -2.41
C THR A 349 10.73 30.49 -1.24
N VAL A 350 11.56 29.66 -0.61
CA VAL A 350 11.26 28.85 0.58
C VAL A 350 11.47 29.68 1.84
N ASN A 351 10.45 29.77 2.68
CA ASN A 351 10.53 30.39 4.01
C ASN A 351 10.72 29.29 5.06
N ASP A 352 11.14 29.65 6.29
CA ASP A 352 11.21 28.69 7.42
C ASP A 352 9.88 27.97 7.66
N PHE A 353 8.77 28.70 7.57
CA PHE A 353 7.41 28.20 7.72
C PHE A 353 6.43 29.22 7.09
N PRO A 354 5.29 28.82 6.52
CA PRO A 354 4.79 27.46 6.32
C PRO A 354 5.44 26.72 5.13
N PRO A 355 5.21 25.40 4.98
CA PRO A 355 5.55 24.65 3.78
C PRO A 355 4.98 25.30 2.52
N ILE A 356 5.68 25.14 1.40
CA ILE A 356 5.29 25.73 0.12
C ILE A 356 4.70 24.66 -0.77
N ARG A 357 3.44 24.89 -1.16
CA ARG A 357 2.82 24.13 -2.23
C ARG A 357 3.24 24.70 -3.59
N LEU A 358 3.76 23.83 -4.46
CA LEU A 358 4.11 24.15 -5.83
C LEU A 358 3.73 23.00 -6.76
N ASP A 359 2.68 23.21 -7.54
CA ASP A 359 2.22 22.20 -8.50
C ASP A 359 2.88 22.44 -9.88
N PHE A 360 3.13 21.36 -10.62
CA PHE A 360 3.73 21.40 -11.95
C PHE A 360 2.80 20.76 -12.98
N THR A 361 2.77 21.32 -14.18
CA THR A 361 2.10 20.71 -15.34
C THR A 361 3.12 20.52 -16.45
N LEU A 362 3.51 19.27 -16.70
CA LEU A 362 4.44 18.90 -17.74
C LEU A 362 3.72 18.84 -19.09
N LEU A 363 4.38 19.36 -20.11
CA LEU A 363 3.90 19.34 -21.48
C LEU A 363 4.50 18.14 -22.21
N ALA A 364 3.71 17.52 -23.08
CA ALA A 364 4.21 16.45 -23.94
C ALA A 364 5.32 16.95 -24.88
N ASP A 365 6.20 16.05 -25.28
CA ASP A 365 7.10 16.28 -26.41
C ASP A 365 6.29 16.44 -27.70
N ASP A 366 6.70 17.38 -28.55
CA ASP A 366 6.02 17.69 -29.82
C ASP A 366 6.30 16.63 -30.90
#